data_AF-A0A529HK95-F1
#
_entry.id   AF-A0A529HK95-F1
#
_cell.length_a   1.000
_cell.length_b   1.000
_cell.length_c   1.000
_cell.angle_alpha   90.00
_cell.angle_beta   90.00
_cell.angle_gamma   90.00
#
_symmetry.space_group_name_H-M   'P 1'
#
loop_
_entity.id
_entity.type
_entity.pdbx_description
1 polymer ?
#
loop_
_entity_poly.entity_id
_entity_poly.type
_entity_poly.pdbx_seq_one_letter_code
_entity_poly.pdbx_strand_id
1 'polypeptide(L)'
;MLDGSRFNAAIRPVGVDGPLVSIRKFSKNKLGLHKLVEFGAITQNMAEVLAAAVHARKTTIISGGTGTGKTTMLNALSAFIPEDERLITIEDAAELQLQQPHVARMET
;
A
#
# COMPACT_ATOMS: atom_id res chain seq x y z
N MET A 1 4.25 14.62 -7.16
CA MET A 1 5.56 14.83 -7.84
C MET A 1 5.77 13.72 -8.86
N LEU A 2 6.75 13.80 -9.76
CA LEU A 2 6.99 12.77 -10.80
C LEU A 2 7.22 11.37 -10.22
N ASP A 3 7.68 11.27 -8.98
CA ASP A 3 7.90 10.03 -8.24
C ASP A 3 6.70 9.59 -7.37
N GLY A 4 5.55 10.22 -7.54
CA GLY A 4 4.35 10.02 -6.73
C GLY A 4 4.35 10.78 -5.41
N SER A 5 5.47 11.31 -4.92
CA SER A 5 5.57 11.92 -3.59
C SER A 5 4.50 12.99 -3.35
N ARG A 6 3.92 12.97 -2.15
CA ARG A 6 2.91 13.95 -1.72
C ARG A 6 3.62 15.20 -1.23
N PHE A 7 3.20 16.34 -1.75
CA PHE A 7 3.72 17.65 -1.39
C PHE A 7 2.62 18.42 -0.65
N ASN A 8 2.96 18.97 0.50
CA ASN A 8 2.11 19.87 1.25
C ASN A 8 2.91 21.12 1.59
N ALA A 9 2.35 22.29 1.28
CA ALA A 9 2.93 23.58 1.61
C ALA A 9 1.92 24.41 2.39
N ALA A 10 2.39 25.09 3.42
CA ALA A 10 1.62 26.06 4.18
C ALA A 10 2.33 27.41 4.14
N ILE A 11 1.60 28.46 3.76
CA ILE A 11 2.09 29.84 3.71
C ILE A 11 1.27 30.72 4.66
N ARG A 12 1.65 31.99 4.85
CA ARG A 12 0.85 32.93 5.65
C ARG A 12 -0.59 33.05 5.10
N PRO A 13 -1.60 33.13 5.98
CA PRO A 13 -1.53 33.23 7.44
C PRO A 13 -1.42 31.87 8.18
N VAL A 14 -1.49 30.73 7.50
CA VAL A 14 -1.41 29.38 8.13
C VAL A 14 -0.02 29.10 8.70
N GLY A 15 1.04 29.42 7.95
CA GLY A 15 2.43 29.38 8.42
C GLY A 15 2.80 30.72 9.08
N VAL A 16 2.60 30.84 10.39
CA VAL A 16 2.81 32.08 11.16
C VAL A 16 4.25 32.60 10.99
N ASP A 17 5.23 31.71 11.15
CA ASP A 17 6.67 32.04 11.11
C ASP A 17 7.25 32.10 9.69
N GLY A 18 6.45 31.78 8.67
CA GLY A 18 6.87 31.74 7.28
C GLY A 18 6.41 30.47 6.54
N PRO A 19 6.87 30.28 5.29
CA PRO A 19 6.52 29.10 4.48
C PRO A 19 7.04 27.80 5.11
N LEU A 20 6.16 26.80 5.21
CA LEU A 20 6.46 25.45 5.65
C LEU A 20 6.20 24.46 4.51
N VAL A 21 7.05 23.45 4.37
CA VAL A 21 6.91 22.39 3.36
C VAL A 21 7.10 21.03 4.02
N SER A 22 6.19 20.10 3.72
CA SER A 22 6.35 18.68 4.04
C SER A 22 6.21 17.84 2.78
N ILE A 23 7.15 16.92 2.59
CA ILE A 23 7.16 15.97 1.47
C ILE A 23 7.07 14.56 2.05
N ARG A 24 5.99 13.85 1.73
CA ARG A 24 5.85 12.43 2.07
C ARG A 24 6.27 11.61 0.86
N LYS A 25 7.45 10.99 0.97
CA LYS A 25 7.98 10.13 -0.08
C LYS A 25 7.21 8.82 -0.16
N PHE A 26 7.01 8.33 -1.38
CA PHE A 26 6.57 6.95 -1.57
C PHE A 26 7.75 6.00 -1.37
N SER A 27 7.55 4.97 -0.55
CA SER A 27 8.54 3.89 -0.41
C SER A 27 8.60 3.10 -1.71
N LYS A 28 9.79 3.04 -2.32
CA LYS A 28 10.05 2.16 -3.47
C LYS A 28 10.28 0.70 -3.05
N ASN A 29 10.55 0.46 -1.76
CA ASN A 29 10.82 -0.88 -1.25
C ASN A 29 9.49 -1.59 -1.00
N LYS A 30 9.20 -2.57 -1.85
CA LYS A 30 8.06 -3.48 -1.70
C LYS A 30 8.39 -4.46 -0.58
N LEU A 31 7.65 -4.41 0.51
CA LEU A 31 7.75 -5.40 1.58
C LEU A 31 6.92 -6.62 1.18
N GLY A 32 7.59 -7.75 0.96
CA GLY A 32 6.92 -9.04 0.74
C GLY A 32 6.43 -9.66 2.03
N LEU A 33 5.51 -10.62 1.93
CA LEU A 33 4.93 -11.31 3.09
C LEU A 33 6.01 -12.02 3.93
N HIS A 34 7.06 -12.56 3.30
CA HIS A 34 8.21 -13.14 3.98
C HIS A 34 8.93 -12.13 4.90
N LYS A 35 9.09 -10.87 4.48
CA LYS A 35 9.69 -9.81 5.32
C LYS A 35 8.82 -9.48 6.52
N LEU A 36 7.49 -9.54 6.36
CA LEU A 36 6.57 -9.33 7.48
C LEU A 36 6.68 -10.46 8.53
N VAL A 37 6.96 -11.70 8.08
CA VAL A 37 7.29 -12.81 8.99
C VAL A 37 8.65 -12.59 9.66
N GLU A 38 9.69 -12.23 8.91
CA GLU A 38 11.02 -11.93 9.46
C GLU A 38 11.00 -10.82 10.52
N PHE A 39 10.17 -9.79 10.32
CA PHE A 39 9.99 -8.71 11.29
C PHE A 39 9.10 -9.08 12.49
N GLY A 40 8.52 -10.29 12.50
CA GLY A 40 7.60 -10.73 13.54
C GLY A 40 6.24 -10.02 13.52
N ALA A 41 5.87 -9.36 12.42
CA ALA A 41 4.58 -8.69 12.28
C ALA A 41 3.42 -9.69 12.14
N ILE A 42 3.68 -10.85 11.53
CA ILE A 42 2.78 -12.00 11.42
C ILE A 42 3.57 -13.30 11.60
N THR A 43 2.89 -14.39 11.97
CA THR A 43 3.50 -15.72 11.97
C THR A 43 3.53 -16.33 10.57
N GLN A 44 4.40 -17.32 10.36
CA GLN A 44 4.47 -18.08 9.11
C GLN A 44 3.13 -18.74 8.76
N ASN A 45 2.47 -19.38 9.73
CA ASN A 45 1.17 -20.02 9.51
C ASN A 45 0.09 -19.00 9.08
N MET A 46 0.12 -17.79 9.65
CA MET A 46 -0.81 -16.72 9.25
C MET A 46 -0.52 -16.26 7.81
N ALA A 47 0.76 -16.13 7.44
CA ALA A 47 1.15 -15.79 6.08
C ALA A 47 0.60 -16.82 5.06
N GLU A 48 0.70 -18.11 5.36
CA GLU A 48 0.18 -19.19 4.51
C GLU A 48 -1.34 -19.13 4.36
N VAL A 49 -2.07 -18.94 5.46
CA VAL A 49 -3.53 -18.80 5.43
C VAL A 49 -3.96 -17.61 4.58
N LEU A 50 -3.28 -16.46 4.73
CA LEU A 50 -3.62 -15.25 3.99
C LEU A 50 -3.27 -15.38 2.49
N ALA A 51 -2.13 -15.98 2.16
CA ALA A 51 -1.79 -16.29 0.77
C ALA A 51 -2.82 -17.24 0.14
N ALA A 52 -3.22 -18.29 0.86
CA ALA A 52 -4.26 -19.20 0.41
C ALA A 52 -5.62 -18.50 0.22
N ALA A 53 -5.98 -17.57 1.11
CA ALA A 53 -7.21 -16.78 0.99
C ALA A 53 -7.23 -15.92 -0.29
N VAL A 54 -6.09 -15.30 -0.64
CA VAL A 54 -5.92 -14.54 -1.89
C VAL A 54 -6.07 -15.47 -3.10
N HIS A 55 -5.36 -16.60 -3.13
CA HIS A 55 -5.47 -17.58 -4.22
C HIS A 55 -6.90 -18.14 -4.38
N ALA A 56 -7.60 -18.35 -3.27
CA ALA A 56 -8.99 -18.80 -3.26
C ALA A 56 -10.01 -17.69 -3.54
N ARG A 57 -9.55 -16.49 -3.95
CA ARG A 57 -10.37 -15.30 -4.25
C ARG A 57 -11.33 -14.94 -3.14
N LYS A 58 -10.91 -15.08 -1.88
CA LYS A 58 -11.74 -14.74 -0.72
C LYS A 58 -11.66 -13.24 -0.46
N THR A 59 -12.84 -12.61 -0.39
CA THR A 59 -12.96 -11.21 0.03
C THR A 59 -12.30 -11.04 1.39
N THR A 60 -11.32 -10.15 1.45
CA THR A 60 -10.49 -9.92 2.64
C THR A 60 -10.44 -8.43 2.92
N ILE A 61 -10.67 -8.05 4.17
CA ILE A 61 -10.60 -6.66 4.64
C ILE A 61 -9.41 -6.54 5.58
N ILE A 62 -8.52 -5.59 5.28
CA ILE A 62 -7.39 -5.26 6.15
C ILE A 62 -7.77 -4.00 6.93
N SER A 63 -7.93 -4.15 8.25
CA SER A 63 -8.36 -3.08 9.15
C SER A 63 -7.28 -2.72 10.17
N GLY A 64 -7.42 -1.56 10.82
CA GLY A 64 -6.45 -1.03 11.79
C GLY A 64 -6.34 0.49 11.75
N GLY A 65 -5.69 1.07 12.77
CA GLY A 65 -5.48 2.51 12.89
C GLY A 65 -4.61 3.12 11.78
N THR A 66 -4.54 4.45 11.73
CA THR A 66 -3.64 5.15 10.81
C THR A 66 -2.19 4.80 11.13
N GLY A 67 -1.38 4.52 10.10
CA GLY A 67 0.04 4.21 10.27
C GLY A 67 0.37 2.78 10.71
N THR A 68 -0.62 1.89 10.90
CA THR A 68 -0.38 0.50 11.36
C THR A 68 0.02 -0.48 10.26
N GLY A 69 0.34 0.00 9.05
CA GLY A 69 0.85 -0.86 7.96
C GLY A 69 -0.20 -1.57 7.10
N LYS A 70 -1.47 -1.13 7.10
CA LYS A 70 -2.54 -1.72 6.25
C LYS A 70 -2.18 -1.78 4.77
N THR A 71 -1.77 -0.65 4.18
CA THR A 71 -1.37 -0.57 2.77
C THR A 71 -0.14 -1.43 2.50
N THR A 72 0.77 -1.55 3.47
CA THR A 72 1.93 -2.45 3.39
C THR A 72 1.50 -3.91 3.31
N MET A 73 0.57 -4.33 4.17
CA MET A 73 0.01 -5.68 4.17
C MET A 73 -0.72 -5.98 2.87
N LEU A 74 -1.51 -5.02 2.36
CA LEU A 74 -2.23 -5.16 1.09
C LEU A 74 -1.26 -5.35 -0.09
N ASN A 75 -0.20 -4.54 -0.15
CA ASN A 75 0.85 -4.69 -1.16
C ASN A 75 1.65 -6.00 -1.03
N ALA A 76 1.82 -6.52 0.19
CA ALA A 76 2.48 -7.81 0.39
C ALA A 76 1.60 -8.97 -0.14
N LEU A 77 0.30 -8.91 0.14
CA LEU A 77 -0.67 -9.91 -0.29
C LEU A 77 -0.98 -9.85 -1.79
N SER A 78 -0.87 -8.68 -2.41
CA SER A 78 -1.12 -8.53 -3.84
C SER A 78 -0.17 -9.35 -4.71
N ALA A 79 1.02 -9.69 -4.21
CA ALA A 79 1.98 -10.57 -4.89
C ALA A 79 1.46 -12.02 -5.07
N PHE A 80 0.43 -12.42 -4.33
CA PHE A 80 -0.18 -13.76 -4.42
C PHE A 80 -1.42 -13.79 -5.32
N ILE A 81 -1.81 -12.66 -5.90
CA ILE A 81 -2.87 -12.62 -6.90
C ILE A 81 -2.32 -13.22 -8.22
N PRO A 82 -2.98 -14.23 -8.82
CA PRO A 82 -2.54 -14.84 -10.08
C PRO A 82 -2.38 -13.81 -11.22
N GLU A 83 -1.42 -14.04 -12.12
CA GLU A 83 -1.08 -13.08 -13.19
C GLU A 83 -2.14 -12.98 -14.30
N ASP A 84 -3.00 -13.98 -14.43
CA ASP A 84 -4.11 -14.02 -15.40
C ASP A 84 -5.34 -13.21 -14.94
N GLU A 85 -5.34 -12.73 -13.70
CA GLU A 85 -6.40 -11.89 -13.16
C GLU A 85 -6.35 -10.46 -13.70
N ARG A 86 -7.53 -9.88 -13.92
CA ARG A 86 -7.68 -8.46 -14.19
C ARG A 86 -7.97 -7.70 -12.90
N LEU A 87 -7.16 -6.70 -12.60
CA LEU A 87 -7.25 -5.92 -11.38
C LEU A 87 -7.71 -4.49 -11.64
N ILE A 88 -8.53 -3.97 -10.73
CA ILE A 88 -8.96 -2.57 -10.69
C ILE A 88 -8.63 -2.04 -9.30
N THR A 89 -7.86 -0.96 -9.21
CA THR A 89 -7.63 -0.23 -7.96
C THR A 89 -8.36 1.10 -8.00
N ILE A 90 -8.96 1.47 -6.87
CA ILE A 90 -9.63 2.75 -6.67
C ILE A 90 -9.06 3.33 -5.37
N GLU A 91 -8.32 4.43 -5.46
CA GLU A 91 -7.60 5.03 -4.33
C GLU A 91 -7.66 6.56 -4.41
N ASP A 92 -7.88 7.28 -3.31
CA ASP A 92 -7.81 8.76 -3.32
C ASP A 92 -6.42 9.29 -3.75
N ALA A 93 -5.38 8.49 -3.50
CA ALA A 93 -4.04 8.72 -4.03
C ALA A 93 -3.40 7.36 -4.22
N ALA A 94 -2.92 7.07 -5.42
CA ALA A 94 -2.53 5.72 -5.79
C ALA A 94 -1.23 5.28 -5.07
N GLU A 95 -1.37 4.44 -4.04
CA GLU A 95 -0.28 3.91 -3.23
C GLU A 95 0.06 2.46 -3.55
N LEU A 96 -0.89 1.71 -4.13
CA LEU A 96 -0.68 0.30 -4.45
C LEU A 96 0.28 0.11 -5.61
N GLN A 97 1.17 -0.87 -5.45
CA GLN A 97 2.21 -1.22 -6.42
C GLN A 97 2.05 -2.67 -6.90
N LEU A 98 0.94 -2.93 -7.58
CA LEU A 98 0.60 -4.23 -8.15
C LEU A 98 1.62 -4.68 -9.20
N GLN A 99 1.88 -5.99 -9.26
CA GLN A 99 2.89 -6.60 -10.14
C GLN A 99 2.26 -7.24 -11.38
N GLN A 100 0.95 -7.47 -11.34
CA GLN A 100 0.22 -8.16 -12.39
C GLN A 100 0.22 -7.34 -13.69
N PRO A 101 0.20 -8.00 -14.86
CA PRO A 101 0.23 -7.32 -16.15
C PRO A 101 -1.07 -6.54 -16.43
N HIS A 102 -2.22 -7.01 -15.92
CA HIS A 102 -3.54 -6.48 -16.28
C HIS A 102 -4.13 -5.61 -15.15
N VAL A 103 -3.57 -4.42 -14.95
CA VAL A 103 -3.97 -3.49 -13.87
C VAL A 103 -4.56 -2.20 -14.43
N ALA A 104 -5.81 -1.91 -14.09
CA ALA A 104 -6.43 -0.59 -14.27
C ALA A 104 -6.40 0.17 -12.94
N ARG A 105 -5.83 1.39 -12.92
CA ARG A 105 -5.73 2.23 -11.72
C ARG A 105 -6.66 3.43 -11.87
N MET A 106 -7.45 3.69 -10.84
CA MET A 106 -8.39 4.81 -10.77
C MET A 106 -8.11 5.62 -9.50
N GLU A 107 -8.14 6.94 -9.62
CA GLU A 107 -8.06 7.87 -8.49
C GLU A 107 -9.38 8.65 -8.36
N THR A 108 -9.77 9.00 -7.12
CA THR A 108 -11.01 9.73 -6.80
C THR A 108 -10.77 10.94 -5.92
#